data_AF-A0A016WHM6-F1
#
_entry.id   AF-A0A016WHM6-F1
#
_cell.length_a   1.000
_cell.length_b   1.000
_cell.length_c   1.000
_cell.angle_alpha   90.00
_cell.angle_beta   90.00
_cell.angle_gamma   90.00
#
_symmetry.space_group_name_H-M   'P 1'
#
loop_
_entity.id
_entity.type
_entity.pdbx_description
1 polymer ?
#
loop_
_entity_poly.entity_id
_entity_poly.type
_entity_poly.pdbx_seq_one_letter_code
_entity_poly.pdbx_strand_id
1 'polypeptide(L)'
;MAAQAILAKISYHIDAEKAPAHPYVPYDGCTDYYHTQKAPRTLRRMPDNLGTIIRDSYIVRLTTAIQIVGGRPFPEVPDDSRDAYIYELLTVAQDAFDGATGEAIPQIRAAIIRYDTCADTYGCTCTPCTEEHISFTWKEHLQEQHGAELEFPETPMLQFGMGKEERFLTMEQIWLQLPRKVQRDSGPSIKPQPEMGTWTPRLSKFWPVKDLGSDRAATSVNDDDFSSTPVLLG
;
A
#
# COMPACT_ATOMS: atom_id res chain seq x y z
N MET A 1 11.16 -1.60 0.74
CA MET A 1 11.79 -0.84 -0.38
C MET A 1 10.75 -0.36 -1.40
N ALA A 2 9.74 -1.16 -1.77
CA ALA A 2 8.66 -0.75 -2.69
C ALA A 2 7.87 0.48 -2.18
N ALA A 3 7.41 0.46 -0.93
CA ALA A 3 6.75 1.58 -0.25
C ALA A 3 7.44 2.95 -0.41
N GLN A 4 8.77 2.98 -0.23
CA GLN A 4 9.56 4.20 -0.38
C GLN A 4 9.58 4.69 -1.82
N ALA A 5 9.71 3.78 -2.79
CA ALA A 5 9.69 4.13 -4.21
C ALA A 5 8.31 4.65 -4.64
N ILE A 6 7.22 4.05 -4.16
CA ILE A 6 5.85 4.52 -4.43
C ILE A 6 5.64 5.93 -3.87
N LEU A 7 5.97 6.15 -2.59
CA LEU A 7 5.80 7.46 -1.96
C LEU A 7 6.69 8.52 -2.62
N ALA A 8 7.93 8.18 -2.99
CA ALA A 8 8.81 9.10 -3.71
C ALA A 8 8.25 9.46 -5.10
N LYS A 9 7.71 8.49 -5.83
CA LYS A 9 7.09 8.73 -7.13
C LYS A 9 5.85 9.62 -6.99
N ILE A 10 5.00 9.35 -6.00
CA ILE A 10 3.81 10.16 -5.73
C ILE A 10 4.21 11.58 -5.32
N SER A 11 5.11 11.75 -4.35
CA SER A 11 5.60 13.07 -3.95
C SER A 11 6.18 13.85 -5.14
N TYR A 12 6.99 13.20 -5.98
CA TYR A 12 7.52 13.83 -7.20
C TYR A 12 6.42 14.38 -8.11
N HIS A 13 5.34 13.63 -8.31
CA HIS A 13 4.24 14.06 -9.17
C HIS A 13 3.32 15.10 -8.53
N ILE A 14 3.14 15.08 -7.21
CA ILE A 14 2.27 16.01 -6.47
C ILE A 14 2.97 17.36 -6.20
N ASP A 15 4.24 17.36 -5.80
CA ASP A 15 5.00 18.59 -5.50
C ASP A 15 5.53 19.31 -6.75
N ALA A 16 5.29 18.73 -7.93
CA ALA A 16 5.83 19.21 -9.19
C ALA A 16 5.11 20.45 -9.72
N GLU A 17 5.44 21.62 -9.15
CA GLU A 17 5.63 22.84 -9.96
C GLU A 17 6.82 22.70 -10.95
N LYS A 18 7.59 21.59 -10.86
CA LYS A 18 8.91 21.39 -11.52
C LYS A 18 9.05 20.12 -12.36
N ALA A 19 8.04 19.25 -12.47
CA ALA A 19 8.13 18.09 -13.36
C ALA A 19 7.85 18.53 -14.82
N PRO A 20 8.65 18.09 -15.80
CA PRO A 20 8.28 18.26 -17.21
C PRO A 20 6.90 17.62 -17.43
N ALA A 21 6.05 18.28 -18.22
CA ALA A 21 4.70 17.81 -18.52
C ALA A 21 4.70 16.32 -18.85
N HIS A 22 4.19 15.48 -17.94
CA HIS A 22 4.10 14.05 -18.20
C HIS A 22 2.95 13.84 -19.19
N PRO A 23 3.16 13.19 -20.34
CA PRO A 23 2.18 13.14 -21.44
C PRO A 23 0.83 12.51 -21.04
N TYR A 24 0.79 11.77 -19.93
CA TYR A 24 -0.38 11.06 -19.42
C TYR A 24 -0.92 11.58 -18.08
N VAL A 25 -0.27 12.59 -17.48
CA VAL A 25 -0.81 13.31 -16.32
C VAL A 25 -1.16 14.69 -16.85
N PRO A 26 -2.44 14.98 -17.17
CA PRO A 26 -2.80 16.29 -17.72
C PRO A 26 -2.52 17.36 -16.67
N TYR A 27 -1.34 17.98 -16.76
CA TYR A 27 -0.92 19.15 -16.00
C TYR A 27 -1.50 20.43 -16.61
N ASP A 28 -2.71 20.39 -17.15
CA ASP A 28 -3.40 21.61 -17.57
C ASP A 28 -3.88 22.35 -16.31
N GLY A 29 -2.95 23.09 -15.68
CA GLY A 29 -3.22 24.08 -14.63
C GLY A 29 -3.43 23.55 -13.21
N CYS A 30 -2.76 22.48 -12.79
CA CYS A 30 -2.84 21.95 -11.41
C CYS A 30 -1.57 22.25 -10.59
N THR A 31 -1.13 23.51 -10.56
CA THR A 31 -0.07 23.97 -9.63
C THR A 31 -0.63 24.45 -8.28
N ASP A 32 -1.94 24.60 -8.14
CA ASP A 32 -2.57 24.93 -6.86
C ASP A 32 -2.92 23.66 -6.09
N TYR A 33 -1.92 23.02 -5.48
CA TYR A 33 -1.99 22.25 -4.22
C TYR A 33 -3.28 21.44 -3.90
N TYR A 34 -3.96 20.89 -4.90
CA TYR A 34 -5.25 20.24 -4.75
C TYR A 34 -5.52 19.38 -5.99
N HIS A 35 -5.30 18.07 -5.88
CA HIS A 35 -5.96 17.07 -6.73
C HIS A 35 -7.50 17.06 -6.53
N THR A 36 -8.06 18.07 -5.87
CA THR A 36 -9.47 18.28 -5.54
C THR A 36 -10.15 19.39 -6.36
N GLN A 37 -9.58 19.89 -7.47
CA GLN A 37 -10.30 20.90 -8.29
C GLN A 37 -10.69 20.49 -9.72
N LYS A 38 -9.97 19.60 -10.41
CA LYS A 38 -10.32 19.15 -11.78
C LYS A 38 -10.68 17.67 -12.02
N ALA A 39 -10.69 16.80 -11.00
CA ALA A 39 -11.56 15.61 -11.05
C ALA A 39 -13.02 16.07 -11.34
N PRO A 40 -13.93 15.23 -11.88
CA PRO A 40 -15.35 15.58 -11.91
C PRO A 40 -15.75 16.07 -10.51
N ARG A 41 -16.65 17.06 -10.42
CA ARG A 41 -17.01 17.81 -9.19
C ARG A 41 -17.54 16.91 -8.04
N THR A 42 -17.50 15.61 -8.26
CA THR A 42 -18.15 14.50 -7.61
C THR A 42 -17.12 13.73 -6.77
N LEU A 43 -17.52 13.29 -5.57
CA LEU A 43 -16.68 12.56 -4.61
C LEU A 43 -15.47 13.34 -4.04
N ARG A 44 -15.72 14.51 -3.43
CA ARG A 44 -14.70 15.36 -2.77
C ARG A 44 -15.06 15.78 -1.35
N ARG A 45 -15.99 15.08 -0.69
CA ARG A 45 -16.22 15.34 0.73
C ARG A 45 -14.95 14.94 1.49
N MET A 46 -14.41 15.88 2.23
CA MET A 46 -13.17 15.74 3.01
C MET A 46 -13.54 15.78 4.49
N PRO A 47 -12.73 15.16 5.36
CA PRO A 47 -12.95 15.22 6.80
C PRO A 47 -12.78 16.67 7.32
N ASP A 48 -13.49 17.00 8.39
CA ASP A 48 -13.53 18.36 8.96
C ASP A 48 -12.14 18.89 9.39
N ASN A 49 -11.22 17.99 9.73
CA ASN A 49 -9.85 18.29 10.15
C ASN A 49 -8.83 18.34 9.01
N LEU A 50 -9.27 18.47 7.74
CA LEU A 50 -8.41 18.50 6.55
C LEU A 50 -7.22 19.45 6.69
N GLY A 51 -7.43 20.65 7.24
CA GLY A 51 -6.38 21.67 7.40
C GLY A 51 -5.20 21.23 8.28
N THR A 52 -5.42 20.29 9.19
CA THR A 52 -4.37 19.66 9.98
C THR A 52 -3.71 18.53 9.20
N ILE A 53 -4.51 17.71 8.49
CA ILE A 53 -4.04 16.53 7.74
C ILE A 53 -3.07 16.92 6.62
N ILE A 54 -3.40 17.96 5.84
CA ILE A 54 -2.61 18.35 4.64
C ILE A 54 -1.22 18.90 4.94
N ARG A 55 -0.97 19.31 6.20
CA ARG A 55 0.34 19.85 6.62
C ARG A 55 1.43 18.80 6.54
N ASP A 56 1.11 17.57 6.94
CA ASP A 56 2.06 16.47 7.05
C ASP A 56 1.81 15.34 6.04
N SER A 57 0.74 15.45 5.25
CA SER A 57 0.28 14.40 4.33
C SER A 57 -0.05 14.94 2.94
N TYR A 58 0.04 14.04 1.95
CA TYR A 58 -0.62 14.17 0.67
C TYR A 58 -2.00 13.50 0.75
N ILE A 59 -3.00 14.14 0.14
CA ILE A 59 -4.32 13.55 -0.05
C ILE A 59 -4.49 13.27 -1.53
N VAL A 60 -4.67 11.99 -1.89
CA VAL A 60 -4.75 11.55 -3.28
C VAL A 60 -5.83 10.48 -3.45
N ARG A 61 -6.63 10.57 -4.50
CA ARG A 61 -7.60 9.53 -4.86
C ARG A 61 -6.87 8.24 -5.25
N LEU A 62 -7.39 7.08 -4.86
CA LEU A 62 -6.74 5.79 -5.12
C LEU A 62 -6.48 5.55 -6.62
N THR A 63 -7.45 5.83 -7.49
CA THR A 63 -7.27 5.71 -8.95
C THR A 63 -6.14 6.60 -9.49
N THR A 64 -6.03 7.83 -8.98
CA THR A 64 -4.94 8.76 -9.32
C THR A 64 -3.59 8.26 -8.83
N ALA A 65 -3.53 7.71 -7.61
CA ALA A 65 -2.30 7.12 -7.10
C ALA A 65 -1.84 5.93 -7.95
N ILE A 66 -2.78 5.08 -8.40
CA ILE A 66 -2.51 3.96 -9.32
C ILE A 66 -1.98 4.47 -10.66
N GLN A 67 -2.56 5.55 -11.22
CA GLN A 67 -2.06 6.18 -12.46
C GLN A 67 -0.61 6.66 -12.31
N ILE A 68 -0.32 7.35 -11.20
CA ILE A 68 1.02 7.86 -10.92
C ILE A 68 2.01 6.70 -10.79
N VAL A 69 1.67 5.67 -10.01
CA VAL A 69 2.53 4.50 -9.81
C VAL A 69 2.73 3.73 -11.11
N GLY A 70 1.67 3.51 -11.89
CA GLY A 70 1.72 2.81 -13.18
C GLY A 70 2.32 3.61 -14.33
N GLY A 71 2.39 4.95 -14.21
CA GLY A 71 2.91 5.86 -15.24
C GLY A 71 2.03 5.95 -16.50
N ARG A 72 0.75 5.61 -16.40
CA ARG A 72 -0.21 5.58 -17.51
C ARG A 72 -1.64 5.83 -17.01
N PRO A 73 -2.62 6.15 -17.89
CA PRO A 73 -4.01 6.32 -17.50
C PRO A 73 -4.58 5.09 -16.77
N PHE A 74 -5.53 5.29 -15.86
CA PHE A 74 -6.02 4.23 -14.98
C PHE A 74 -6.56 3.04 -15.78
N PRO A 75 -7.39 3.24 -16.84
CA PRO A 75 -7.89 2.15 -17.69
C PRO A 75 -6.80 1.33 -18.39
N GLU A 76 -5.60 1.87 -18.56
CA GLU A 76 -4.49 1.23 -19.27
C GLU A 76 -3.52 0.47 -18.35
N VAL A 77 -3.68 0.59 -17.02
CA VAL A 77 -2.91 -0.21 -16.05
C VAL A 77 -3.44 -1.65 -16.06
N PRO A 78 -2.60 -2.67 -16.28
CA PRO A 78 -3.02 -4.07 -16.21
C PRO A 78 -3.59 -4.44 -14.83
N ASP A 79 -4.61 -5.31 -14.78
CA ASP A 79 -5.32 -5.66 -13.54
C ASP A 79 -4.40 -6.25 -12.46
N ASP A 80 -3.50 -7.15 -12.84
CA ASP A 80 -2.49 -7.73 -11.94
C ASP A 80 -1.57 -6.66 -11.31
N SER A 81 -1.22 -5.65 -12.11
CA SER A 81 -0.45 -4.50 -11.65
C SER A 81 -1.29 -3.57 -10.76
N ARG A 82 -2.58 -3.36 -11.08
CA ARG A 82 -3.51 -2.56 -10.26
C ARG A 82 -3.62 -3.16 -8.87
N ASP A 83 -3.81 -4.47 -8.75
CA ASP A 83 -3.92 -5.17 -7.47
C ASP A 83 -2.69 -4.95 -6.60
N ALA A 84 -1.51 -5.18 -7.16
CA ALA A 84 -0.25 -4.96 -6.46
C ALA A 84 -0.11 -3.51 -5.98
N TYR A 85 -0.48 -2.54 -6.83
CA TYR A 85 -0.44 -1.12 -6.46
C TYR A 85 -1.46 -0.77 -5.38
N ILE A 86 -2.69 -1.29 -5.46
CA ILE A 86 -3.73 -1.07 -4.45
C ILE A 86 -3.23 -1.53 -3.08
N TYR A 87 -2.74 -2.76 -2.97
CA TYR A 87 -2.28 -3.29 -1.68
C TYR A 87 -1.07 -2.54 -1.14
N GLU A 88 -0.11 -2.18 -1.99
CA GLU A 88 1.06 -1.40 -1.53
C GLU A 88 0.65 0.01 -1.10
N LEU A 89 -0.26 0.68 -1.84
CA LEU A 89 -0.80 1.99 -1.51
C LEU A 89 -1.56 2.00 -0.17
N LEU A 90 -2.44 1.02 0.04
CA LEU A 90 -3.18 0.88 1.30
C LEU A 90 -2.24 0.55 2.47
N THR A 91 -1.14 -0.16 2.21
CA THR A 91 -0.12 -0.47 3.23
C THR A 91 0.64 0.79 3.67
N VAL A 92 0.97 1.69 2.75
CA VAL A 92 1.72 2.92 3.07
C VAL A 92 0.83 4.08 3.53
N ALA A 93 -0.48 4.02 3.25
CA ALA A 93 -1.42 5.01 3.71
C ALA A 93 -1.48 5.07 5.24
N GLN A 94 -1.51 6.29 5.77
CA GLN A 94 -1.76 6.57 7.18
C GLN A 94 -3.25 6.37 7.51
N ASP A 95 -4.11 6.80 6.59
CA ASP A 95 -5.56 6.71 6.70
C ASP A 95 -6.20 6.76 5.30
N ALA A 96 -7.51 6.53 5.21
CA ALA A 96 -8.29 6.80 4.00
C ALA A 96 -9.69 7.31 4.33
N PHE A 97 -10.30 8.01 3.37
CA PHE A 97 -11.62 8.62 3.50
C PHE A 97 -12.51 8.26 2.32
N ASP A 98 -13.80 8.14 2.57
CA ASP A 98 -14.81 8.03 1.51
C ASP A 98 -15.14 9.44 0.98
N GLY A 99 -14.87 9.67 -0.30
CA GLY A 99 -15.11 10.94 -0.97
C GLY A 99 -16.58 11.30 -1.12
N ALA A 100 -17.51 10.35 -0.96
CA ALA A 100 -18.95 10.62 -0.99
C ALA A 100 -19.45 11.25 0.31
N THR A 101 -18.88 10.85 1.45
CA THR A 101 -19.36 11.19 2.80
C THR A 101 -18.37 12.06 3.59
N GLY A 102 -17.07 11.91 3.36
CA GLY A 102 -15.98 12.48 4.14
C GLY A 102 -15.59 11.63 5.35
N GLU A 103 -16.24 10.48 5.55
CA GLU A 103 -15.96 9.58 6.67
C GLU A 103 -14.63 8.84 6.50
N ALA A 104 -13.95 8.58 7.62
CA ALA A 104 -12.79 7.71 7.64
C ALA A 104 -13.17 6.25 7.30
N ILE A 105 -12.34 5.58 6.53
CA ILE A 105 -12.49 4.18 6.16
C ILE A 105 -11.69 3.35 7.18
N PRO A 106 -12.34 2.61 8.09
CA PRO A 106 -11.60 1.83 9.08
C PRO A 106 -10.89 0.64 8.43
N GLN A 107 -9.75 0.24 9.02
CA GLN A 107 -9.04 -0.99 8.66
C GLN A 107 -8.64 -1.08 7.17
N ILE A 108 -8.19 0.02 6.57
CA ILE A 108 -7.86 0.12 5.14
C ILE A 108 -6.92 -0.98 4.62
N ARG A 109 -6.04 -1.50 5.49
CA ARG A 109 -5.05 -2.54 5.16
C ARG A 109 -5.65 -3.94 5.03
N ALA A 110 -6.88 -4.13 5.50
CA ALA A 110 -7.62 -5.38 5.40
C ALA A 110 -8.59 -5.38 4.20
N ALA A 111 -8.43 -4.45 3.26
CA ALA A 111 -9.30 -4.36 2.10
C ALA A 111 -9.19 -5.61 1.22
N ILE A 112 -10.31 -5.99 0.61
CA ILE A 112 -10.38 -7.09 -0.37
C ILE A 112 -10.89 -6.51 -1.68
N ILE A 113 -10.16 -6.79 -2.77
CA ILE A 113 -10.60 -6.43 -4.12
C ILE A 113 -11.65 -7.46 -4.56
N ARG A 114 -12.86 -7.00 -4.89
CA ARG A 114 -13.99 -7.84 -5.23
C ARG A 114 -14.26 -7.78 -6.73
N TYR A 115 -13.66 -8.73 -7.45
CA TYR A 115 -13.83 -8.88 -8.91
C TYR A 115 -15.22 -9.38 -9.32
N ASP A 116 -15.99 -9.90 -8.38
CA ASP A 116 -17.35 -10.36 -8.58
C ASP A 116 -18.39 -9.23 -8.53
N THR A 117 -17.98 -7.98 -8.25
CA THR A 117 -18.89 -6.83 -8.18
C THR A 117 -18.25 -5.52 -8.61
N CYS A 118 -19.05 -4.63 -9.22
CA CYS A 118 -18.67 -3.29 -9.61
C CYS A 118 -19.82 -2.30 -9.35
N ALA A 119 -19.58 -1.00 -9.45
CA ALA A 119 -20.60 0.01 -9.13
C ALA A 119 -21.82 -0.02 -10.06
N ASP A 120 -21.62 -0.45 -11.32
CA ASP A 120 -22.69 -0.62 -12.32
C ASP A 120 -23.62 -1.81 -12.01
N THR A 121 -23.18 -2.78 -11.22
CA THR A 121 -23.94 -4.03 -10.98
C THR A 121 -24.27 -4.29 -9.52
N TYR A 122 -23.53 -3.66 -8.59
CA TYR A 122 -23.77 -3.79 -7.16
C TYR A 122 -25.07 -3.09 -6.78
N GLY A 123 -26.06 -3.85 -6.30
CA GLY A 123 -27.30 -3.29 -5.78
C GLY A 123 -27.06 -2.54 -4.48
N CYS A 124 -27.49 -1.28 -4.41
CA CYS A 124 -27.43 -0.49 -3.19
C CYS A 124 -28.52 -0.98 -2.22
N THR A 125 -28.11 -1.29 -0.98
CA THR A 125 -28.99 -1.80 0.08
C THR A 125 -29.37 -0.73 1.09
N CYS A 126 -29.19 0.55 0.76
CA CYS A 126 -29.53 1.67 1.63
C CYS A 126 -31.06 1.78 1.79
N THR A 127 -31.57 2.11 2.99
CA THR A 127 -33.03 2.22 3.22
C THR A 127 -33.73 3.11 2.20
N PRO A 128 -33.25 4.34 1.90
CA PRO A 128 -33.84 5.16 0.83
C PRO A 128 -33.91 4.44 -0.52
N CYS A 129 -32.83 3.75 -0.90
CA CYS A 129 -32.69 3.06 -2.17
C CYS A 129 -33.63 1.87 -2.30
N THR A 130 -33.79 1.10 -1.21
CA THR A 130 -34.63 -0.11 -1.19
C THR A 130 -36.12 0.19 -1.10
N GLU A 131 -36.49 1.36 -0.57
CA GLU A 131 -37.89 1.79 -0.47
C GLU A 131 -38.38 2.45 -1.76
N GLU A 132 -37.52 3.21 -2.44
CA GLU A 132 -37.89 3.99 -3.63
C GLU A 132 -37.68 3.24 -4.96
N HIS A 133 -36.81 2.22 -4.99
CA HIS A 133 -36.40 1.57 -6.23
C HIS A 133 -36.34 0.04 -6.16
N ILE A 134 -36.71 -0.64 -7.25
CA ILE A 134 -36.70 -2.11 -7.37
C ILE A 134 -35.30 -2.64 -7.73
N SER A 135 -34.50 -1.83 -8.44
CA SER A 135 -33.13 -2.15 -8.83
C SER A 135 -32.35 -0.85 -8.93
N PHE A 136 -31.61 -0.53 -7.87
CA PHE A 136 -30.82 0.68 -7.78
C PHE A 136 -29.37 0.32 -7.50
N THR A 137 -28.51 0.66 -8.43
CA THR A 137 -27.09 0.33 -8.40
C THR A 137 -26.35 1.30 -7.50
N TRP A 138 -25.13 0.93 -7.10
CA TRP A 138 -24.27 1.80 -6.31
C TRP A 138 -23.89 3.07 -7.07
N LYS A 139 -23.68 2.97 -8.39
CA LYS A 139 -23.47 4.13 -9.25
C LYS A 139 -24.64 5.11 -9.19
N GLU A 140 -25.87 4.61 -9.35
CA GLU A 140 -27.08 5.44 -9.28
C GLU A 140 -27.23 6.06 -7.88
N HIS A 141 -26.92 5.31 -6.83
CA HIS A 141 -26.87 5.84 -5.46
C HIS A 141 -25.92 7.02 -5.31
N LEU A 142 -24.68 6.89 -5.78
CA LEU A 142 -23.73 7.99 -5.72
C LEU A 142 -24.20 9.19 -6.53
N GLN A 143 -24.80 8.96 -7.71
CA GLN A 143 -25.30 10.01 -8.56
C GLN A 143 -26.47 10.78 -7.92
N GLU A 144 -27.47 10.07 -7.41
CA GLU A 144 -28.68 10.72 -6.87
C GLU A 144 -28.47 11.29 -5.47
N GLN A 145 -27.83 10.53 -4.57
CA GLN A 145 -27.71 10.92 -3.15
C GLN A 145 -26.52 11.85 -2.91
N HIS A 146 -25.47 11.74 -3.71
CA HIS A 146 -24.22 12.51 -3.53
C HIS A 146 -23.92 13.45 -4.71
N GLY A 147 -24.79 13.50 -5.73
CA GLY A 147 -24.54 14.28 -6.95
C GLY A 147 -23.31 13.80 -7.69
N ALA A 148 -22.93 12.53 -7.52
CA ALA A 148 -21.61 12.04 -7.85
C ALA A 148 -21.58 11.06 -9.03
N GLU A 149 -20.90 11.44 -10.10
CA GLU A 149 -20.65 10.63 -11.28
C GLU A 149 -19.27 9.95 -11.18
N LEU A 150 -19.26 8.66 -11.48
CA LEU A 150 -18.07 7.80 -11.53
C LEU A 150 -17.52 7.77 -12.96
N GLU A 151 -16.20 7.86 -13.09
CA GLU A 151 -15.48 7.75 -14.36
C GLU A 151 -15.27 6.28 -14.77
N PHE A 152 -15.13 5.37 -13.80
CA PHE A 152 -14.82 3.96 -13.99
C PHE A 152 -15.78 3.05 -13.19
N PRO A 153 -17.11 3.15 -13.39
CA PRO A 153 -18.10 2.39 -12.61
C PRO A 153 -18.01 0.87 -12.77
N GLU A 154 -17.40 0.39 -13.85
CA GLU A 154 -17.19 -1.04 -14.15
C GLU A 154 -16.04 -1.66 -13.37
N THR A 155 -15.24 -0.85 -12.67
CA THR A 155 -14.07 -1.34 -11.92
C THR A 155 -14.47 -2.15 -10.69
N PRO A 156 -13.64 -3.14 -10.28
CA PRO A 156 -13.85 -3.89 -9.05
C PRO A 156 -13.99 -2.96 -7.83
N MET A 157 -14.94 -3.26 -6.96
CA MET A 157 -15.08 -2.55 -5.69
C MET A 157 -14.11 -3.09 -4.63
N LEU A 158 -13.80 -2.27 -3.64
CA LEU A 158 -13.06 -2.69 -2.46
C LEU A 158 -14.03 -2.92 -1.30
N GLN A 159 -13.89 -4.08 -0.67
CA GLN A 159 -14.59 -4.43 0.57
C GLN A 159 -13.72 -4.11 1.78
N PHE A 160 -14.31 -3.47 2.78
CA PHE A 160 -13.71 -3.16 4.08
C PHE A 160 -14.57 -3.70 5.23
N GLY A 161 -14.01 -3.72 6.44
CA GLY A 161 -14.77 -4.07 7.65
C GLY A 161 -14.94 -5.56 7.90
N MET A 162 -13.95 -6.39 7.54
CA MET A 162 -13.96 -7.84 7.78
C MET A 162 -14.28 -8.17 9.24
N GLY A 163 -15.40 -8.89 9.48
CA GLY A 163 -15.88 -9.26 10.82
C GLY A 163 -16.69 -8.18 11.55
N LYS A 164 -17.05 -7.09 10.87
CA LYS A 164 -17.97 -6.04 11.32
C LYS A 164 -18.98 -5.74 10.21
N GLU A 165 -19.55 -4.53 10.21
CA GLU A 165 -20.35 -4.01 9.11
C GLU A 165 -19.47 -3.87 7.85
N GLU A 166 -19.78 -4.68 6.83
CA GLU A 166 -19.07 -4.66 5.57
C GLU A 166 -19.38 -3.37 4.81
N ARG A 167 -18.34 -2.75 4.25
CA ARG A 167 -18.48 -1.56 3.41
C ARG A 167 -17.86 -1.82 2.05
N PHE A 168 -18.63 -1.54 1.00
CA PHE A 168 -18.18 -1.64 -0.39
C PHE A 168 -18.01 -0.24 -0.95
N LEU A 169 -16.81 0.08 -1.43
CA LEU A 169 -16.50 1.39 -2.00
C LEU A 169 -15.86 1.21 -3.37
N THR A 170 -16.16 2.11 -4.31
CA THR A 170 -15.45 2.15 -5.57
C THR A 170 -14.04 2.69 -5.37
N MET A 171 -13.11 2.35 -6.27
CA MET A 171 -11.75 2.90 -6.22
C MET A 171 -11.74 4.43 -6.31
N GLU A 172 -12.73 5.04 -6.96
CA GLU A 172 -12.84 6.48 -7.10
C GLU A 172 -13.36 7.20 -5.85
N GLN A 173 -14.11 6.50 -5.00
CA GLN A 173 -14.53 7.02 -3.70
C GLN A 173 -13.37 7.11 -2.71
N ILE A 174 -12.33 6.29 -2.85
CA ILE A 174 -11.30 6.16 -1.83
C ILE A 174 -10.25 7.27 -1.99
N TRP A 175 -10.13 8.11 -0.96
CA TRP A 175 -9.06 9.10 -0.82
C TRP A 175 -8.04 8.62 0.20
N LEU A 176 -6.79 8.52 -0.21
CA LEU A 176 -5.68 8.09 0.63
C LEU A 176 -5.00 9.28 1.29
N GLN A 177 -4.72 9.15 2.59
CA GLN A 177 -3.77 10.00 3.31
C GLN A 177 -2.39 9.35 3.27
N LEU A 178 -1.49 9.91 2.46
CA LEU A 178 -0.12 9.43 2.32
C LEU A 178 0.86 10.36 3.06
N PRO A 179 1.87 9.83 3.75
CA PRO A 179 2.83 10.67 4.47
C PRO A 179 3.70 11.51 3.52
N ARG A 180 3.93 12.80 3.82
CA ARG A 180 4.87 13.64 3.03
C ARG A 180 6.32 13.22 3.17
N LYS A 181 6.69 12.77 4.36
CA LYS A 181 8.02 12.21 4.65
C LYS A 181 7.80 10.76 4.99
N VAL A 182 8.55 9.87 4.35
CA VAL A 182 8.65 8.50 4.81
C VAL A 182 9.14 8.58 6.25
N GLN A 183 8.25 8.31 7.21
CA GLN A 183 8.70 8.04 8.57
C GLN A 183 9.63 6.85 8.39
N ARG A 184 10.94 7.08 8.59
CA ARG A 184 11.81 5.96 8.89
C ARG A 184 11.15 5.39 10.13
N ASP A 185 10.54 4.22 10.01
CA ASP A 185 10.31 3.40 11.18
C ASP A 185 11.69 3.34 11.84
N SER A 186 11.89 4.16 12.85
CA SER A 186 12.88 3.90 13.85
C SER A 186 12.41 2.57 14.40
N GLY A 187 12.95 1.47 13.85
CA GLY A 187 12.82 0.16 14.46
C GLY A 187 13.09 0.31 15.96
N PRO A 188 12.52 -0.56 16.80
CA PRO A 188 12.53 -0.38 18.25
C PRO A 188 13.91 0.11 18.67
N SER A 189 13.95 1.30 19.26
CA SER A 189 15.19 1.90 19.74
C SER A 189 15.74 0.93 20.78
N ILE A 190 16.58 0.00 20.33
CA ILE A 190 17.44 -0.78 21.19
C ILE A 190 18.40 0.27 21.72
N LYS A 191 18.04 0.85 22.86
CA LYS A 191 18.98 1.61 23.67
C LYS A 191 20.22 0.73 23.77
N PRO A 192 21.43 1.25 23.49
CA PRO A 192 22.64 0.47 23.74
C PRO A 192 22.55 0.00 25.19
N GLN A 193 22.62 -1.32 25.39
CA GLN A 193 22.71 -1.89 26.72
C GLN A 193 23.82 -1.15 27.48
N PRO A 194 23.63 -0.83 28.77
CA PRO A 194 24.74 -0.32 29.57
C PRO A 194 25.88 -1.32 29.49
N GLU A 195 27.07 -0.81 29.19
CA GLU A 195 28.31 -1.57 29.02
C GLU A 195 28.41 -2.62 30.13
N MET A 196 28.28 -3.90 29.77
CA MET A 196 28.60 -4.97 30.69
C MET A 196 30.10 -4.87 30.98
N GLY A 197 30.41 -4.58 32.24
CA GLY A 197 31.77 -4.52 32.75
C GLY A 197 32.60 -5.72 32.29
N THR A 198 33.86 -5.44 32.00
CA THR A 198 34.88 -6.39 31.58
C THR A 198 34.85 -7.65 32.44
N TRP A 199 34.35 -8.74 31.84
CA TRP A 199 34.41 -10.08 32.40
C TRP A 199 35.88 -10.54 32.42
N THR A 200 36.46 -10.64 33.61
CA THR A 200 37.72 -11.36 33.83
C THR A 200 37.42 -12.84 34.01
N PRO A 201 38.05 -13.76 33.26
CA PRO A 201 37.75 -15.17 33.37
C PRO A 201 38.41 -15.73 34.64
N ARG A 202 37.60 -16.03 35.66
CA ARG A 202 38.01 -16.79 36.85
C ARG A 202 37.30 -18.13 36.83
N LEU A 203 37.77 -19.05 35.99
CA LEU A 203 37.40 -20.46 36.05
C LEU A 203 38.62 -21.28 36.46
N SER A 204 38.81 -21.41 37.76
CA SER A 204 39.46 -22.58 38.34
C SER A 204 38.52 -23.17 39.38
N LYS A 205 38.39 -24.50 39.33
CA LYS A 205 37.72 -25.44 40.24
C LYS A 205 36.34 -25.92 39.77
N PHE A 206 36.19 -27.25 39.89
CA PHE A 206 35.01 -28.11 39.72
C PHE A 206 34.81 -28.60 38.25
N TRP A 207 35.09 -29.84 37.81
CA TRP A 207 35.23 -31.19 38.42
C TRP A 207 36.17 -32.09 37.56
N PRO A 208 36.65 -33.25 38.06
CA PRO A 208 37.58 -34.13 37.35
C PRO A 208 36.86 -35.10 36.41
N VAL A 209 37.39 -35.27 35.19
CA VAL A 209 37.06 -36.42 34.33
C VAL A 209 38.29 -37.33 34.31
N LYS A 210 38.07 -38.59 34.70
CA LYS A 210 39.07 -39.66 34.74
C LYS A 210 39.52 -40.02 33.32
N ASP A 211 40.82 -40.21 33.19
CA ASP A 211 41.50 -40.90 32.10
C ASP A 211 40.87 -42.26 31.80
N LEU A 212 40.68 -42.55 30.52
CA LEU A 212 40.79 -43.90 29.96
C LEU A 212 41.52 -43.80 28.61
N GLY A 213 42.55 -44.66 28.47
CA GLY A 213 43.60 -44.71 27.44
C GLY A 213 43.14 -44.58 25.99
N SER A 214 43.94 -43.96 25.12
CA SER A 214 45.16 -44.52 24.52
C SER A 214 44.86 -45.69 23.60
N ASP A 215 44.85 -45.46 22.27
CA ASP A 215 45.95 -45.88 21.40
C ASP A 215 45.65 -45.72 19.91
N ARG A 216 46.67 -45.17 19.20
CA ARG A 216 47.09 -45.49 17.82
C ARG A 216 46.16 -45.07 16.66
N ALA A 217 46.63 -44.65 15.49
CA ALA A 217 47.98 -44.44 14.95
C ALA A 217 47.88 -43.45 13.78
N ALA A 218 49.00 -42.79 13.48
CA ALA A 218 49.20 -41.94 12.33
C ALA A 218 49.22 -42.73 11.01
N THR A 219 48.73 -42.13 9.93
CA THR A 219 49.35 -42.26 8.60
C THR A 219 48.96 -41.09 7.70
N SER A 220 50.00 -40.49 7.13
CA SER A 220 50.04 -39.58 5.98
C SER A 220 49.50 -40.22 4.69
N VAL A 221 49.16 -39.40 3.69
CA VAL A 221 49.82 -39.30 2.36
C VAL A 221 49.00 -38.40 1.42
N ASN A 222 49.71 -37.38 0.91
CA ASN A 222 49.72 -36.60 -0.34
C ASN A 222 48.62 -36.68 -1.42
N ASP A 223 48.40 -35.48 -2.01
CA ASP A 223 48.49 -35.06 -3.42
C ASP A 223 48.14 -36.09 -4.53
N ASP A 224 47.17 -35.76 -5.38
CA ASP A 224 47.42 -35.14 -6.70
C ASP A 224 46.16 -35.21 -7.60
N ASP A 225 46.03 -34.17 -8.43
CA ASP A 225 45.46 -34.04 -9.77
C ASP A 225 44.41 -35.04 -10.32
N PHE A 226 43.38 -34.47 -10.96
CA PHE A 226 42.94 -34.69 -12.37
C PHE A 226 41.53 -34.06 -12.50
N SER A 227 41.39 -32.90 -13.16
CA SER A 227 41.17 -32.76 -14.61
C SER A 227 39.82 -33.31 -15.12
N SER A 228 39.16 -32.46 -15.92
CA SER A 228 38.24 -32.77 -17.03
C SER A 228 36.72 -32.68 -16.78
N THR A 229 36.18 -31.59 -17.32
CA THR A 229 34.83 -31.38 -17.91
C THR A 229 34.49 -32.41 -19.02
N PRO A 230 33.42 -32.25 -19.85
CA PRO A 230 31.96 -32.21 -19.59
C PRO A 230 31.17 -33.15 -20.56
N VAL A 231 29.89 -33.48 -20.33
CA VAL A 231 28.98 -34.11 -21.36
C VAL A 231 27.52 -33.73 -21.02
N LEU A 232 26.88 -32.80 -21.74
CA LEU A 232 25.93 -32.96 -22.86
C LEU A 232 24.56 -33.60 -22.54
N LEU A 233 23.54 -32.76 -22.70
CA LEU A 233 22.23 -32.94 -23.36
C LEU A 233 21.55 -34.32 -23.32
N GLY A 234 20.33 -34.28 -22.77
CA GLY A 234 19.17 -35.08 -23.16
C GLY A 234 17.94 -34.19 -23.12
#